data_AF-A0A0W0VCF3-F1
#
_entry.id   AF-A0A0W0VCF3-F1
#
_cell.length_a   1.000
_cell.length_b   1.000
_cell.length_c   1.000
_cell.angle_alpha   90.00
_cell.angle_beta   90.00
_cell.angle_gamma   90.00
#
_symmetry.space_group_name_H-M   'P 1'
#
loop_
_entity.id
_entity.type
_entity.pdbx_description
1 polymer ?
#
loop_
_entity_poly.entity_id
_entity_poly.type
_entity_poly.pdbx_seq_one_letter_code
_entity_poly.pdbx_strand_id
1 'polypeptide(L)'
;MPLYKLINKRLRQAGLLYPEEQLQEFDIIEYMVLESVGALHPLQGKALKCVFRPGHTSNMVFEDGKKRSSLEFGLWDCEPSTSNPELIQIANIVRAIEDKYPNSSSDDEHRFYNIYKTIYAVIITDEDIEKAITSSSLFAAAGDLSEFNLESLLLLRLKLNLYKITDERLSILVDRLADEVSSHLTAHFDENAIQKALPQAEEQFQAMLAISEEERKFNRLLTRLNYKLHALIDKGREAYDNGMQNEDYDPSYSKVADIAQLLRSTLIEARDQFFNNPVSQTSFKQFKQTCLDAIENSKDEFAKFRGWAKWYNELNPVLKALLLCLKGMAGIIAGLTVIPAVCTEIYSTRGYIGTFFNNKTESYRTLNVFAESLCAAGGILDGLEENIPSMEKTI
;
A
#
# COMPACT_ATOMS: atom_id res chain seq x y z
N MET A 1 -2.94 -22.51 20.63
CA MET A 1 -2.75 -21.48 19.58
C MET A 1 -3.62 -21.85 18.39
N PRO A 2 -4.78 -21.18 18.19
CA PRO A 2 -5.76 -21.60 17.19
C PRO A 2 -5.25 -21.54 15.73
N LEU A 3 -4.36 -20.59 15.41
CA LEU A 3 -3.85 -20.39 14.05
C LEU A 3 -2.93 -21.51 13.55
N TYR A 4 -1.94 -21.95 14.34
CA TYR A 4 -1.12 -23.12 13.98
C TYR A 4 -1.95 -24.40 13.88
N LYS A 5 -2.96 -24.57 14.74
CA LYS A 5 -3.89 -25.69 14.65
C LYS A 5 -4.70 -25.69 13.34
N LEU A 6 -5.09 -24.51 12.86
CA LEU A 6 -5.76 -24.35 11.56
C LEU A 6 -4.86 -24.80 10.41
N ILE A 7 -3.60 -24.31 10.37
CA ILE A 7 -2.60 -24.71 9.36
C ILE A 7 -2.33 -26.22 9.46
N ASN A 8 -2.12 -26.73 10.67
CA ASN A 8 -1.86 -28.14 10.91
C ASN A 8 -2.97 -29.05 10.40
N LYS A 9 -4.22 -28.69 10.69
CA LYS A 9 -5.40 -29.41 10.22
C LYS A 9 -5.41 -29.49 8.69
N ARG A 10 -5.08 -28.39 8.00
CA ARG A 10 -5.01 -28.35 6.54
C ARG A 10 -3.87 -29.20 5.99
N LEU A 11 -2.65 -29.06 6.52
CA LEU A 11 -1.50 -29.90 6.13
C LEU A 11 -1.76 -31.40 6.29
N ARG A 12 -2.47 -31.81 7.36
CA ARG A 12 -2.87 -33.21 7.55
C ARG A 12 -3.80 -33.74 6.45
N GLN A 13 -4.62 -32.88 5.83
CA GLN A 13 -5.47 -33.28 4.71
C GLN A 13 -4.63 -33.69 3.48
N ALA A 14 -3.49 -33.03 3.29
CA ALA A 14 -2.48 -33.39 2.30
C ALA A 14 -1.50 -34.50 2.76
N GLY A 15 -1.79 -35.21 3.86
CA GLY A 15 -0.92 -36.26 4.40
C GLY A 15 0.37 -35.76 5.06
N LEU A 16 0.53 -34.45 5.24
CA LEU A 16 1.71 -33.83 5.84
C LEU A 16 1.55 -33.71 7.36
N LEU A 17 2.29 -34.54 8.09
CA LEU A 17 2.24 -34.63 9.55
C LEU A 17 3.37 -33.81 10.19
N TYR A 18 3.08 -32.56 10.53
CA TYR A 18 3.97 -31.71 11.32
C TYR A 18 3.37 -31.51 12.73
N PRO A 19 4.13 -31.58 13.83
CA PRO A 19 3.66 -31.11 15.14
C PRO A 19 3.43 -29.58 15.13
N GLU A 20 2.55 -29.07 16.00
CA GLU A 20 2.31 -27.62 16.09
C GLU A 20 3.57 -26.86 16.51
N GLU A 21 4.41 -27.47 17.34
CA GLU A 21 5.70 -26.93 17.80
C GLU A 21 6.68 -26.78 16.64
N GLN A 22 6.70 -27.74 15.70
CA GLN A 22 7.55 -27.66 14.53
C GLN A 22 7.09 -26.56 13.57
N LEU A 23 5.77 -26.35 13.43
CA LEU A 23 5.25 -25.26 12.58
C LEU A 23 5.58 -23.87 13.13
N GLN A 24 5.73 -23.73 14.45
CA GLN A 24 6.18 -22.47 15.07
C GLN A 24 7.61 -22.09 14.66
N GLU A 25 8.41 -23.08 14.31
CA GLU A 25 9.79 -22.87 13.88
C GLU A 25 9.92 -22.51 12.39
N PHE A 26 8.83 -22.55 11.62
CA PHE A 26 8.85 -22.35 10.16
C PHE A 26 8.54 -20.91 9.75
N ASP A 27 8.24 -20.02 10.71
CA ASP A 27 7.82 -18.64 10.43
C ASP A 27 6.63 -18.55 9.44
N ILE A 28 5.84 -19.63 9.37
CA ILE A 28 4.88 -19.87 8.28
C ILE A 28 3.74 -18.85 8.27
N ILE A 29 3.31 -18.37 9.44
CA ILE A 29 2.22 -17.39 9.54
C ILE A 29 2.67 -16.06 8.95
N GLU A 30 3.89 -15.65 9.25
CA GLU A 30 4.51 -14.41 8.82
C GLU A 30 4.64 -14.38 7.30
N TYR A 31 5.10 -15.48 6.70
CA TYR A 31 5.17 -15.60 5.25
C TYR A 31 3.78 -15.63 4.58
N MET A 32 2.76 -16.27 5.20
CA MET A 32 1.38 -16.22 4.70
C MET A 32 0.80 -14.79 4.75
N VAL A 33 1.12 -14.02 5.80
CA VAL A 33 0.76 -12.60 5.88
C VAL A 33 1.51 -11.79 4.83
N LEU A 34 2.81 -12.03 4.63
CA LEU A 34 3.59 -11.36 3.58
C LEU A 34 3.07 -11.69 2.17
N GLU A 35 2.55 -12.89 1.92
CA GLU A 35 1.90 -13.23 0.65
C GLU A 35 0.67 -12.35 0.43
N SER A 36 -0.18 -12.28 1.45
CA SER A 36 -1.46 -11.58 1.37
C SER A 36 -1.32 -10.09 1.03
N VAL A 37 -0.17 -9.48 1.34
CA VAL A 37 0.15 -8.06 1.08
C VAL A 37 1.06 -7.86 -0.13
N GLY A 38 1.34 -8.91 -0.91
CA GLY A 38 2.20 -8.84 -2.10
C GLY A 38 3.67 -8.57 -1.78
N ALA A 39 4.13 -8.92 -0.57
CA ALA A 39 5.49 -8.63 -0.10
C ALA A 39 6.47 -9.80 -0.29
N LEU A 40 6.03 -11.03 -0.58
CA LEU A 40 6.96 -12.16 -0.76
C LEU A 40 7.93 -11.97 -1.93
N HIS A 41 7.41 -11.63 -3.11
CA HIS A 41 8.24 -11.46 -4.32
C HIS A 41 9.39 -10.45 -4.15
N PRO A 42 9.17 -9.21 -3.69
CA PRO A 42 10.26 -8.25 -3.47
C PRO A 42 11.21 -8.64 -2.32
N LEU A 43 10.85 -9.64 -1.51
CA LEU A 43 11.69 -10.21 -0.44
C LEU A 43 12.40 -11.51 -0.86
N GLN A 44 12.24 -11.96 -2.12
CA GLN A 44 12.93 -13.15 -2.59
C GLN A 44 14.45 -13.02 -2.46
N GLY A 45 15.09 -14.10 -2.02
CA GLY A 45 16.53 -14.15 -1.75
C GLY A 45 16.98 -13.40 -0.49
N LYS A 46 16.06 -12.84 0.32
CA LYS A 46 16.40 -12.17 1.58
C LYS A 46 16.24 -13.12 2.77
N ALA A 47 17.27 -13.19 3.62
CA ALA A 47 17.26 -13.94 4.87
C ALA A 47 16.49 -13.19 5.96
N LEU A 48 15.17 -13.23 5.84
CA LEU A 48 14.28 -12.73 6.87
C LEU A 48 14.32 -13.65 8.08
N LYS A 49 14.36 -13.03 9.25
CA LYS A 49 14.04 -13.67 10.50
C LYS A 49 12.69 -13.14 10.94
N CYS A 50 11.72 -14.02 11.11
CA CYS A 50 10.38 -13.62 11.51
C CYS A 50 10.09 -14.16 12.92
N VAL A 51 9.17 -13.50 13.62
CA VAL A 51 8.64 -14.02 14.89
C VAL A 51 7.16 -13.66 15.01
N PHE A 52 6.33 -14.68 15.14
CA PHE A 52 4.93 -14.56 15.47
C PHE A 52 4.72 -14.75 16.97
N ARG A 53 4.11 -13.76 17.63
CA ARG A 53 3.73 -13.85 19.04
C ARG A 53 2.21 -13.85 19.17
N PRO A 54 1.60 -14.98 19.57
CA PRO A 54 0.17 -15.03 19.81
C PRO A 54 -0.19 -14.16 21.01
N GLY A 55 -1.11 -13.21 20.81
CA GLY A 55 -1.39 -12.18 21.81
C GLY A 55 -0.36 -11.06 21.77
N HIS A 56 -0.80 -9.82 21.57
CA HIS A 56 0.07 -8.66 21.70
C HIS A 56 0.38 -8.39 23.18
N THR A 57 1.64 -8.09 23.47
CA THR A 57 2.12 -7.73 24.82
C THR A 57 2.56 -6.27 24.92
N SER A 58 2.33 -5.48 23.88
CA SER A 58 2.62 -4.04 23.87
C SER A 58 1.66 -3.28 24.82
N ASN A 59 2.11 -2.12 25.30
CA ASN A 59 1.29 -1.17 26.05
C ASN A 59 0.24 -0.45 25.18
N MET A 60 0.20 -0.71 23.86
CA MET A 60 -0.85 -0.20 22.98
C MET A 60 -2.23 -0.69 23.43
N VAL A 61 -3.14 0.26 23.63
CA VAL A 61 -4.53 0.00 24.00
C VAL A 61 -5.39 0.00 22.74
N PHE A 62 -6.19 -1.06 22.57
CA PHE A 62 -7.17 -1.16 21.50
C PHE A 62 -8.58 -1.24 22.10
N GLU A 63 -9.46 -0.34 21.71
CA GLU A 63 -10.79 -0.18 22.32
C GLU A 63 -11.84 -1.17 21.78
N ASP A 64 -11.56 -1.84 20.67
CA ASP A 64 -12.53 -2.70 19.97
C ASP A 64 -12.66 -4.12 20.56
N GLY A 65 -11.88 -4.46 21.59
CA GLY A 65 -11.89 -5.76 22.25
C GLY A 65 -11.44 -6.92 21.36
N LYS A 66 -10.90 -6.66 20.15
CA LYS A 66 -10.45 -7.72 19.25
C LYS A 66 -9.13 -8.32 19.73
N LYS A 67 -9.01 -9.64 19.59
CA LYS A 67 -7.74 -10.35 19.80
C LYS A 67 -6.75 -9.95 18.71
N ARG A 68 -5.52 -9.70 19.13
CA ARG A 68 -4.41 -9.31 18.27
C ARG A 68 -3.18 -10.08 18.65
N SER A 69 -2.33 -10.28 17.66
CA SER A 69 -1.02 -10.91 17.78
C SER A 69 0.02 -10.01 17.13
N SER A 70 1.29 -10.18 17.47
CA SER A 70 2.38 -9.41 16.85
C SER A 70 3.18 -10.25 15.86
N LEU A 71 3.60 -9.60 14.79
CA LEU A 71 4.52 -10.11 13.77
C LEU A 71 5.77 -9.24 13.81
N GLU A 72 6.92 -9.86 14.03
CA GLU A 72 8.22 -9.19 14.06
C GLU A 72 9.06 -9.65 12.87
N PHE A 73 9.76 -8.72 12.25
CA PHE A 73 10.58 -8.96 11.08
C PHE A 73 11.98 -8.40 11.31
N GLY A 74 12.99 -9.18 10.95
CA GLY A 74 14.41 -8.92 11.11
C GLY A 74 15.22 -9.50 9.95
N LEU A 75 16.54 -9.28 9.96
CA LEU A 75 17.48 -10.01 9.11
C LEU A 75 18.35 -10.94 9.94
N TRP A 76 18.70 -12.09 9.38
CA TRP A 76 19.78 -12.91 9.91
C TRP A 76 21.10 -12.11 9.82
N ASP A 77 21.88 -12.15 10.90
CA ASP A 77 23.24 -11.60 11.02
C ASP A 77 23.47 -10.09 10.85
N CYS A 78 22.47 -9.28 10.49
CA CYS A 78 22.66 -7.83 10.38
C CYS A 78 22.58 -7.12 11.74
N GLU A 79 23.63 -6.44 12.21
CA GLU A 79 23.45 -5.49 13.32
C GLU A 79 22.54 -4.33 12.86
N PRO A 80 21.51 -3.98 13.64
CA PRO A 80 20.58 -2.92 13.26
C PRO A 80 21.33 -1.57 13.33
N SER A 81 21.86 -1.12 12.20
CA SER A 81 22.25 0.27 12.01
C SER A 81 21.13 0.99 11.27
N THR A 82 20.66 2.09 11.85
CA THR A 82 19.56 2.91 11.33
C THR A 82 19.87 3.56 9.98
N SER A 83 21.12 3.49 9.53
CA SER A 83 21.59 4.00 8.24
C SER A 83 21.73 2.93 7.16
N ASN A 84 21.44 1.65 7.41
CA ASN A 84 21.55 0.61 6.38
C ASN A 84 20.38 0.73 5.38
N PRO A 85 20.63 1.09 4.10
CA PRO A 85 19.58 1.26 3.09
C PRO A 85 18.75 0.00 2.85
N GLU A 86 19.36 -1.18 3.01
CA GLU A 86 18.67 -2.47 2.84
C GLU A 86 17.64 -2.70 3.93
N LEU A 87 17.97 -2.37 5.19
CA LEU A 87 17.02 -2.47 6.31
C LEU A 87 15.83 -1.53 6.13
N ILE A 88 16.10 -0.32 5.63
CA ILE A 88 15.05 0.66 5.29
C ILE A 88 14.17 0.12 4.16
N GLN A 89 14.77 -0.51 3.14
CA GLN A 89 14.01 -1.10 2.04
C GLN A 89 13.11 -2.24 2.52
N ILE A 90 13.62 -3.16 3.34
CA ILE A 90 12.82 -4.28 3.86
C ILE A 90 11.70 -3.76 4.76
N ALA A 91 12.00 -2.84 5.69
CA ALA A 91 10.98 -2.23 6.55
C ALA A 91 9.87 -1.55 5.72
N ASN A 92 10.23 -0.89 4.61
CA ASN A 92 9.24 -0.31 3.69
C ASN A 92 8.42 -1.36 2.94
N ILE A 93 8.98 -2.52 2.62
CA ILE A 93 8.23 -3.62 1.99
C ILE A 93 7.26 -4.25 2.99
N VAL A 94 7.72 -4.54 4.21
CA VAL A 94 6.92 -5.17 5.26
C VAL A 94 5.81 -4.23 5.77
N ARG A 95 6.02 -2.92 5.73
CA ARG A 95 4.98 -1.92 6.03
C ARG A 95 3.72 -2.07 5.18
N ALA A 96 3.77 -2.77 4.05
CA ALA A 96 2.57 -3.12 3.28
C ALA A 96 1.49 -3.85 4.11
N ILE A 97 1.87 -4.49 5.24
CA ILE A 97 0.92 -5.04 6.22
C ILE A 97 0.03 -3.94 6.82
N GLU A 98 0.61 -2.84 7.30
CA GLU A 98 -0.15 -1.71 7.83
C GLU A 98 -1.07 -1.09 6.78
N ASP A 99 -0.58 -0.99 5.55
CA ASP A 99 -1.35 -0.39 4.47
C ASP A 99 -2.58 -1.25 4.09
N LYS A 100 -2.45 -2.59 4.14
CA LYS A 100 -3.53 -3.53 3.80
C LYS A 100 -4.52 -3.78 4.93
N TYR A 101 -4.04 -3.79 6.18
CA TYR A 101 -4.85 -4.12 7.35
C TYR A 101 -5.09 -2.88 8.21
N PRO A 102 -6.22 -2.16 8.03
CA PRO A 102 -6.44 -0.86 8.67
C PRO A 102 -6.56 -0.92 10.20
N ASN A 103 -6.81 -2.12 10.77
CA ASN A 103 -6.87 -2.35 12.22
C ASN A 103 -5.52 -2.77 12.82
N SER A 104 -4.46 -2.80 12.00
CA SER A 104 -3.10 -3.08 12.46
C SER A 104 -2.40 -1.81 12.91
N SER A 105 -1.28 -1.95 13.62
CA SER A 105 -0.47 -0.82 14.07
C SER A 105 0.99 -1.21 14.20
N SER A 106 1.90 -0.33 13.78
CA SER A 106 3.33 -0.48 14.05
C SER A 106 3.60 -0.58 15.55
N ASP A 107 4.42 -1.57 15.93
CA ASP A 107 4.83 -1.80 17.31
C ASP A 107 6.28 -1.34 17.50
N ASP A 108 6.43 -0.04 17.78
CA ASP A 108 7.75 0.53 18.00
C ASP A 108 8.36 0.08 19.34
N GLU A 109 7.57 -0.39 20.32
CA GLU A 109 8.09 -0.82 21.62
C GLU A 109 8.94 -2.08 21.48
N HIS A 110 8.48 -3.07 20.69
CA HIS A 110 9.24 -4.29 20.45
C HIS A 110 10.53 -4.06 19.65
N ARG A 111 10.74 -2.88 19.05
CA ARG A 111 12.06 -2.51 18.50
C ARG A 111 13.10 -2.23 19.58
N PHE A 112 12.68 -1.77 20.78
CA PHE A 112 13.60 -1.33 21.83
C PHE A 112 13.85 -2.39 22.91
N TYR A 113 12.90 -3.27 23.16
CA TYR A 113 12.98 -4.23 24.28
C TYR A 113 13.40 -5.64 23.89
N ASN A 114 13.51 -5.94 22.58
CA ASN A 114 13.83 -7.28 22.15
C ASN A 114 15.33 -7.49 21.95
N ILE A 115 15.83 -8.64 22.43
CA ILE A 115 17.19 -9.14 22.17
C ILE A 115 17.37 -9.48 20.67
N TYR A 116 16.27 -9.56 19.92
CA TYR A 116 16.24 -9.82 18.50
C TYR A 116 16.44 -8.54 17.69
N LYS A 117 17.17 -8.68 16.57
CA LYS A 117 17.46 -7.65 15.57
C LYS A 117 16.19 -7.30 14.76
N THR A 118 15.10 -6.98 15.44
CA THR A 118 13.80 -6.66 14.86
C THR A 118 13.87 -5.28 14.20
N ILE A 119 13.69 -5.26 12.88
CA ILE A 119 13.72 -4.03 12.08
C ILE A 119 12.34 -3.38 12.01
N TYR A 120 11.30 -4.20 12.12
CA TYR A 120 9.92 -3.77 12.00
C TYR A 120 9.02 -4.78 12.72
N ALA A 121 8.03 -4.27 13.45
CA ALA A 121 7.03 -5.08 14.11
C ALA A 121 5.65 -4.45 13.91
N VAL A 122 4.64 -5.30 13.79
CA VAL A 122 3.26 -4.89 13.56
C VAL A 122 2.34 -5.76 14.41
N ILE A 123 1.38 -5.12 15.07
CA ILE A 123 0.27 -5.77 15.75
C ILE A 123 -0.89 -5.82 14.77
N ILE A 124 -1.47 -7.01 14.58
CA ILE A 124 -2.56 -7.25 13.65
C ILE A 124 -3.65 -8.09 14.35
N THR A 125 -4.91 -7.95 13.92
CA THR A 125 -6.00 -8.75 14.48
C THR A 125 -5.85 -10.23 14.12
N ASP A 126 -6.22 -11.12 15.05
CA ASP A 126 -6.17 -12.56 14.78
C ASP A 126 -7.11 -12.97 13.62
N GLU A 127 -8.21 -12.22 13.43
CA GLU A 127 -9.14 -12.37 12.30
C GLU A 127 -8.47 -12.07 10.96
N ASP A 128 -7.71 -10.97 10.87
CA ASP A 128 -6.98 -10.61 9.66
C ASP A 128 -5.84 -11.62 9.35
N ILE A 129 -5.16 -12.14 10.38
CA ILE A 129 -4.18 -13.22 10.21
C ILE A 129 -4.85 -14.50 9.70
N GLU A 130 -5.99 -14.88 10.28
CA GLU A 130 -6.74 -16.07 9.82
C GLU A 130 -7.18 -15.93 8.35
N LYS A 131 -7.63 -14.74 7.95
CA LYS A 131 -7.93 -14.42 6.55
C LYS A 131 -6.69 -14.56 5.67
N ALA A 132 -5.54 -14.03 6.10
CA ALA A 132 -4.28 -14.18 5.36
C ALA A 132 -3.90 -15.66 5.18
N ILE A 133 -3.94 -16.45 6.27
CA ILE A 133 -3.65 -17.89 6.27
C ILE A 133 -4.56 -18.62 5.29
N THR A 134 -5.88 -18.43 5.41
CA THR A 134 -6.87 -19.17 4.61
C THR A 134 -6.85 -18.81 3.13
N SER A 135 -6.41 -17.59 2.79
CA SER A 135 -6.23 -17.13 1.41
C SER A 135 -4.86 -17.48 0.79
N SER A 136 -3.92 -18.00 1.59
CA SER A 136 -2.54 -18.25 1.16
C SER A 136 -2.40 -19.44 0.20
N SER A 137 -1.41 -19.38 -0.68
CA SER A 137 -1.09 -20.47 -1.62
C SER A 137 -0.65 -21.75 -0.90
N LEU A 138 0.05 -21.64 0.23
CA LEU A 138 0.40 -22.79 1.06
C LEU A 138 -0.85 -23.50 1.59
N PHE A 139 -1.83 -22.74 2.07
CA PHE A 139 -3.08 -23.29 2.60
C PHE A 139 -3.97 -23.89 1.51
N ALA A 140 -3.97 -23.28 0.32
CA ALA A 140 -4.65 -23.79 -0.87
C ALA A 140 -4.02 -25.10 -1.36
N ALA A 141 -2.69 -25.17 -1.47
CA ALA A 141 -1.96 -26.36 -1.94
C ALA A 141 -2.08 -27.56 -1.01
N ALA A 142 -2.32 -27.33 0.28
CA ALA A 142 -2.60 -28.39 1.24
C ALA A 142 -4.09 -28.80 1.30
N GLY A 143 -4.92 -28.23 0.43
CA GLY A 143 -6.35 -28.51 0.32
C GLY A 143 -6.73 -29.61 -0.67
N ASP A 144 -7.99 -29.60 -1.10
CA ASP A 144 -8.47 -30.47 -2.18
C ASP A 144 -8.09 -29.85 -3.53
N LEU A 145 -7.09 -30.42 -4.19
CA LEU A 145 -6.61 -29.94 -5.48
C LEU A 145 -7.60 -30.16 -6.63
N SER A 146 -8.60 -31.04 -6.45
CA SER A 146 -9.62 -31.30 -7.48
C SER A 146 -10.61 -30.15 -7.67
N GLU A 147 -10.63 -29.18 -6.74
CA GLU A 147 -11.42 -27.96 -6.86
C GLU A 147 -10.82 -26.95 -7.86
N PHE A 148 -9.58 -27.18 -8.32
CA PHE A 148 -8.84 -26.27 -9.18
C PHE A 148 -8.82 -26.75 -10.64
N ASN A 149 -8.95 -25.81 -11.57
CA ASN A 149 -8.70 -26.08 -13.00
C ASN A 149 -7.19 -26.06 -13.31
N LEU A 150 -6.82 -26.47 -14.52
CA LEU A 150 -5.44 -26.56 -14.99
C LEU A 150 -4.65 -25.26 -14.75
N GLU A 151 -5.20 -24.11 -15.16
CA GLU A 151 -4.52 -22.82 -15.06
C GLU A 151 -4.35 -22.39 -13.60
N SER A 152 -5.35 -22.63 -12.75
CA SER A 152 -5.29 -22.32 -11.32
C SER A 152 -4.24 -23.15 -10.59
N LEU A 153 -4.08 -24.44 -10.96
CA LEU A 153 -3.02 -25.31 -10.42
C LEU A 153 -1.63 -24.85 -10.87
N LEU A 154 -1.48 -24.43 -12.13
CA LEU A 154 -0.21 -23.88 -12.64
C LEU A 154 0.16 -22.58 -11.91
N LEU A 155 -0.80 -21.68 -11.71
CA LEU A 155 -0.62 -20.46 -10.92
C LEU A 155 -0.28 -20.76 -9.46
N LEU A 156 -0.98 -21.71 -8.84
CA LEU A 156 -0.71 -22.14 -7.47
C LEU A 156 0.75 -22.62 -7.34
N ARG A 157 1.23 -23.43 -8.28
CA ARG A 157 2.62 -23.86 -8.33
C ARG A 157 3.61 -22.70 -8.46
N LEU A 158 3.32 -21.70 -9.30
CA LEU A 158 4.15 -20.50 -9.43
C LEU A 158 4.19 -19.68 -8.13
N LYS A 159 3.04 -19.49 -7.47
CA LYS A 159 2.94 -18.77 -6.19
C LYS A 159 3.66 -19.49 -5.05
N LEU A 160 3.60 -20.82 -4.99
CA LEU A 160 4.36 -21.59 -4.00
C LEU A 160 5.86 -21.28 -4.07
N ASN A 161 6.41 -21.07 -5.27
CA ASN A 161 7.83 -20.71 -5.41
C ASN A 161 8.18 -19.34 -4.81
N LEU A 162 7.22 -18.46 -4.54
CA LEU A 162 7.48 -17.21 -3.81
C LEU A 162 7.88 -17.45 -2.35
N TYR A 163 7.50 -18.59 -1.77
CA TYR A 163 7.85 -18.99 -0.42
C TYR A 163 9.25 -19.59 -0.30
N LYS A 164 9.94 -19.88 -1.41
CA LYS A 164 11.35 -20.28 -1.42
C LYS A 164 12.27 -19.09 -1.15
N ILE A 165 12.04 -18.47 0.00
CA ILE A 165 12.93 -17.49 0.61
C ILE A 165 14.06 -18.28 1.27
N THR A 166 15.13 -17.62 1.71
CA THR A 166 16.33 -18.30 2.28
C THR A 166 16.08 -18.97 3.65
N ASP A 167 14.87 -19.44 3.94
CA ASP A 167 14.55 -20.34 5.04
C ASP A 167 14.50 -21.79 4.51
N GLU A 168 15.45 -22.62 4.97
CA GLU A 168 15.58 -24.01 4.54
C GLU A 168 14.39 -24.88 4.98
N ARG A 169 13.85 -24.64 6.18
CA ARG A 169 12.78 -25.47 6.76
C ARG A 169 11.47 -25.25 6.03
N LEU A 170 11.12 -23.99 5.78
CA LEU A 170 9.94 -23.65 5.00
C LEU A 170 10.08 -24.11 3.54
N SER A 171 11.28 -23.99 2.96
CA SER A 171 11.56 -24.46 1.59
C SER A 171 11.26 -25.96 1.41
N ILE A 172 11.61 -26.81 2.39
CA ILE A 172 11.29 -28.25 2.35
C ILE A 172 9.77 -28.49 2.32
N LEU A 173 9.00 -27.74 3.11
CA LEU A 173 7.54 -27.83 3.09
C LEU A 173 6.98 -27.38 1.73
N VAL A 174 7.48 -26.27 1.20
CA VAL A 174 7.09 -25.72 -0.10
C VAL A 174 7.36 -26.72 -1.23
N ASP A 175 8.52 -27.35 -1.23
CA ASP A 175 8.90 -28.37 -2.22
C ASP A 175 7.92 -29.54 -2.21
N ARG A 176 7.58 -30.07 -1.03
CA ARG A 176 6.61 -31.16 -0.90
C ARG A 176 5.23 -30.79 -1.43
N LEU A 177 4.76 -29.56 -1.14
CA LEU A 177 3.47 -29.09 -1.65
C LEU A 177 3.51 -28.84 -3.16
N ALA A 178 4.62 -28.34 -3.69
CA ALA A 178 4.81 -28.16 -5.12
C ALA A 178 4.87 -29.51 -5.88
N ASP A 179 5.47 -30.53 -5.27
CA ASP A 179 5.50 -31.90 -5.79
C ASP A 179 4.09 -32.53 -5.80
N GLU A 180 3.28 -32.30 -4.76
CA GLU A 180 1.89 -32.73 -4.70
C GLU A 180 1.05 -32.10 -5.82
N VAL A 181 1.16 -30.77 -5.99
CA VAL A 181 0.49 -30.04 -7.08
C VAL A 181 0.94 -30.56 -8.45
N SER A 182 2.24 -30.82 -8.62
CA SER A 182 2.78 -31.34 -9.89
C SER A 182 2.31 -32.77 -10.17
N SER A 183 2.26 -33.61 -9.15
CA SER A 183 1.73 -34.98 -9.25
C SER A 183 0.26 -34.96 -9.65
N HIS A 184 -0.55 -34.11 -9.02
CA HIS A 184 -1.96 -33.93 -9.35
C HIS A 184 -2.13 -33.45 -10.81
N LEU A 185 -1.36 -32.45 -11.23
CA LEU A 185 -1.37 -31.98 -12.63
C LEU A 185 -1.13 -33.13 -13.62
N THR A 186 -0.07 -33.94 -13.40
CA THR A 186 0.27 -35.05 -14.30
C THR A 186 -0.72 -36.21 -14.26
N ALA A 187 -1.42 -36.42 -13.14
CA ALA A 187 -2.41 -37.48 -13.01
C ALA A 187 -3.75 -37.13 -13.68
N HIS A 188 -4.09 -35.84 -13.77
CA HIS A 188 -5.41 -35.38 -14.20
C HIS A 188 -5.43 -34.65 -15.55
N PHE A 189 -4.28 -34.19 -16.06
CA PHE A 189 -4.19 -33.43 -17.31
C PHE A 189 -3.14 -34.00 -18.25
N ASP A 190 -3.39 -33.89 -19.56
CA ASP A 190 -2.43 -34.29 -20.60
C ASP A 190 -1.19 -33.38 -20.59
N GLU A 191 -0.01 -33.96 -20.82
CA GLU A 191 1.25 -33.22 -20.83
C GLU A 191 1.25 -32.08 -21.85
N ASN A 192 0.66 -32.26 -23.05
CA ASN A 192 0.60 -31.20 -24.04
C ASN A 192 -0.34 -30.08 -23.60
N ALA A 193 -1.43 -30.39 -22.90
CA ALA A 193 -2.33 -29.39 -22.33
C ALA A 193 -1.60 -28.54 -21.28
N ILE A 194 -0.83 -29.20 -20.39
CA ILE A 194 0.01 -28.53 -19.38
C ILE A 194 1.02 -27.61 -20.06
N GLN A 195 1.78 -28.11 -21.05
CA GLN A 195 2.80 -27.31 -21.76
C GLN A 195 2.19 -26.13 -22.52
N LYS A 196 0.99 -26.31 -23.09
CA LYS A 196 0.28 -25.24 -23.79
C LYS A 196 -0.24 -24.15 -22.85
N ALA A 197 -0.72 -24.52 -21.67
CA ALA A 197 -1.28 -23.59 -20.68
C ALA A 197 -0.22 -22.86 -19.84
N LEU A 198 0.99 -23.45 -19.70
CA LEU A 198 2.05 -22.90 -18.85
C LEU A 198 2.43 -21.44 -19.19
N PRO A 199 2.69 -21.05 -20.46
CA PRO A 199 3.04 -19.67 -20.78
C PRO A 199 1.96 -18.65 -20.39
N GLN A 200 0.67 -19.04 -20.49
CA GLN A 200 -0.44 -18.17 -20.08
C GLN A 200 -0.49 -18.03 -18.56
N ALA A 201 -0.28 -19.11 -17.80
CA ALA A 201 -0.18 -19.05 -16.35
C ALA A 201 1.02 -18.20 -15.90
N GLU A 202 2.15 -18.27 -16.61
CA GLU A 202 3.32 -17.41 -16.36
C GLU A 202 3.00 -15.93 -16.65
N GLU A 203 2.36 -15.62 -17.77
CA GLU A 203 1.92 -14.25 -18.11
C GLU A 203 1.00 -13.69 -17.02
N GLN A 204 0.00 -14.48 -16.61
CA GLN A 204 -0.93 -14.09 -15.56
C GLN A 204 -0.23 -13.90 -14.20
N PHE A 205 0.71 -14.78 -13.86
CA PHE A 205 1.48 -14.64 -12.63
C PHE A 205 2.33 -13.35 -12.62
N GLN A 206 2.98 -13.01 -13.74
CA GLN A 206 3.71 -11.74 -13.86
C GLN A 206 2.78 -10.53 -13.73
N ALA A 207 1.60 -10.57 -14.35
CA ALA A 207 0.59 -9.53 -14.21
C ALA A 207 0.13 -9.36 -12.76
N MET A 208 -0.07 -10.45 -12.02
CA MET A 208 -0.41 -10.40 -10.58
C MET A 208 0.70 -9.73 -9.76
N LEU A 209 1.97 -10.04 -10.04
CA LEU A 209 3.10 -9.42 -9.35
C LEU A 209 3.20 -7.92 -9.65
N ALA A 210 3.01 -7.52 -10.91
CA ALA A 210 3.00 -6.12 -11.33
C ALA A 210 1.86 -5.34 -10.67
N ILE A 211 0.63 -5.89 -10.66
CA ILE A 211 -0.52 -5.27 -9.98
C ILE A 211 -0.25 -5.10 -8.47
N SER A 212 0.35 -6.11 -7.83
CA SER A 212 0.73 -6.04 -6.41
C SER A 212 1.81 -4.98 -6.13
N GLU A 213 2.72 -4.74 -7.08
CA GLU A 213 3.67 -3.64 -6.98
C GLU A 213 2.99 -2.28 -7.09
N GLU A 214 2.06 -2.12 -8.02
CA GLU A 214 1.28 -0.88 -8.19
C GLU A 214 0.38 -0.60 -6.98
N GLU A 215 -0.23 -1.62 -6.37
CA GLU A 215 -0.95 -1.51 -5.10
C GLU A 215 -0.05 -0.93 -3.99
N ARG A 216 1.15 -1.47 -3.81
CA ARG A 216 2.11 -0.97 -2.81
C ARG A 216 2.55 0.46 -3.09
N LYS A 217 2.77 0.82 -4.36
CA LYS A 217 3.09 2.20 -4.75
C LYS A 217 1.94 3.14 -4.39
N PHE A 218 0.70 2.76 -4.72
CA PHE A 218 -0.51 3.51 -4.40
C PHE A 218 -0.66 3.72 -2.90
N ASN A 219 -0.56 2.65 -2.11
CA ASN A 219 -0.70 2.67 -0.66
C ASN A 219 0.31 3.61 0.00
N ARG A 220 1.59 3.52 -0.39
CA ARG A 220 2.64 4.41 0.12
C ARG A 220 2.34 5.88 -0.16
N LEU A 221 1.80 6.20 -1.33
CA LEU A 221 1.41 7.58 -1.68
C LEU A 221 0.17 8.02 -0.88
N LEU A 222 -0.81 7.14 -0.74
CA LEU A 222 -2.03 7.40 0.01
C LEU A 222 -1.73 7.63 1.49
N THR A 223 -0.84 6.86 2.11
CA THR A 223 -0.40 7.04 3.49
C THR A 223 0.25 8.43 3.70
N ARG A 224 1.09 8.88 2.75
CA ARG A 224 1.67 10.24 2.79
C ARG A 224 0.62 11.34 2.65
N LEU A 225 -0.38 11.13 1.78
CA LEU A 225 -1.50 12.05 1.62
C LEU A 225 -2.36 12.08 2.89
N ASN A 226 -2.69 10.93 3.44
CA ASN A 226 -3.51 10.77 4.64
C ASN A 226 -2.93 11.51 5.85
N TYR A 227 -1.60 11.49 6.05
CA TYR A 227 -0.96 12.29 7.09
C TYR A 227 -1.33 13.79 6.98
N LYS A 228 -1.38 14.32 5.76
CA LYS A 228 -1.73 15.73 5.50
C LYS A 228 -3.24 15.98 5.55
N LEU A 229 -4.06 15.00 5.17
CA LEU A 229 -5.51 15.09 5.28
C LEU A 229 -5.94 15.06 6.75
N HIS A 230 -5.35 14.18 7.57
CA HIS A 230 -5.59 14.12 9.02
C HIS A 230 -5.29 15.46 9.69
N ALA A 231 -4.14 16.07 9.41
CA ALA A 231 -3.82 17.39 9.94
C ALA A 231 -4.82 18.49 9.56
N LEU A 232 -5.51 18.39 8.41
CA LEU A 232 -6.59 19.32 8.03
C LEU A 232 -7.90 18.98 8.74
N ILE A 233 -8.21 17.68 8.83
CA ILE A 233 -9.41 17.18 9.50
C ILE A 233 -9.39 17.59 10.98
N ASP A 234 -8.27 17.35 11.67
CA ASP A 234 -8.10 17.69 13.07
C ASP A 234 -8.34 19.18 13.28
N LYS A 235 -7.69 20.06 12.50
CA LYS A 235 -7.90 21.52 12.59
C LYS A 235 -9.34 21.98 12.41
N GLY A 236 -10.18 21.24 11.68
CA GLY A 236 -11.59 21.57 11.50
C GLY A 236 -12.53 20.94 12.54
N ARG A 237 -12.03 20.12 13.47
CA ARG A 237 -12.83 19.46 14.52
C ARG A 237 -12.65 20.15 15.87
N GLU A 238 -13.76 20.49 16.52
CA GLU A 238 -13.79 21.14 17.83
C GLU A 238 -13.36 20.21 18.97
N ALA A 239 -13.63 18.92 18.83
CA ALA A 239 -13.21 17.88 19.77
C ALA A 239 -12.75 16.63 19.00
N TYR A 240 -11.82 15.89 19.59
CA TYR A 240 -11.39 14.58 19.12
C TYR A 240 -12.45 13.50 19.41
N ASP A 241 -12.32 12.34 18.78
CA ASP A 241 -13.28 11.23 18.91
C ASP A 241 -13.38 10.70 20.36
N ASN A 242 -12.36 10.91 21.18
CA ASN A 242 -12.34 10.58 22.61
C ASN A 242 -13.00 11.65 23.52
N GLY A 243 -13.57 12.70 22.93
CA GLY A 243 -14.25 13.78 23.64
C GLY A 243 -13.32 14.87 24.20
N MET A 244 -12.00 14.79 24.00
CA MET A 244 -11.08 15.87 24.38
C MET A 244 -11.23 17.08 23.45
N GLN A 245 -11.24 18.29 24.01
CA GLN A 245 -11.23 19.51 23.22
C GLN A 245 -9.96 19.62 22.40
N ASN A 246 -10.09 20.07 21.15
CA ASN A 246 -8.96 20.28 20.26
C ASN A 246 -8.48 21.74 20.37
N GLU A 247 -7.30 21.93 20.96
CA GLU A 247 -6.68 23.26 21.10
C GLU A 247 -6.31 23.91 19.76
N ASP A 248 -6.13 23.09 18.72
CA ASP A 248 -5.81 23.53 17.35
C ASP A 248 -7.06 23.75 16.48
N TYR A 249 -8.27 23.69 17.07
CA TYR A 249 -9.51 23.92 16.34
C TYR A 249 -9.56 25.34 15.78
N ASP A 250 -9.77 25.43 14.47
CA ASP A 250 -10.04 26.66 13.77
C ASP A 250 -11.33 26.47 12.95
N PRO A 251 -12.44 27.16 13.29
CA PRO A 251 -13.72 27.02 12.58
C PRO A 251 -13.61 27.38 11.11
N SER A 252 -12.60 28.19 10.72
CA SER A 252 -12.35 28.46 9.32
C SER A 252 -12.03 27.18 8.55
N TYR A 253 -11.44 26.15 9.18
CA TYR A 253 -11.08 24.86 8.58
C TYR A 253 -12.22 23.85 8.48
N SER A 254 -13.40 24.10 9.06
CA SER A 254 -14.51 23.12 9.06
C SER A 254 -14.85 22.62 7.65
N LYS A 255 -15.00 23.53 6.66
CA LYS A 255 -15.31 23.12 5.28
C LYS A 255 -14.19 22.30 4.62
N VAL A 256 -12.92 22.65 4.85
CA VAL A 256 -11.79 21.92 4.25
C VAL A 256 -11.57 20.58 4.92
N ALA A 257 -11.86 20.49 6.21
CA ALA A 257 -11.83 19.24 6.97
C ALA A 257 -12.85 18.24 6.45
N ASP A 258 -14.10 18.67 6.18
CA ASP A 258 -15.13 17.79 5.60
C ASP A 258 -14.70 17.23 4.24
N ILE A 259 -14.07 18.07 3.42
CA ILE A 259 -13.61 17.69 2.08
C ILE A 259 -12.38 16.77 2.17
N ALA A 260 -11.46 17.05 3.08
CA ALA A 260 -10.32 16.18 3.35
C ALA A 260 -10.76 14.80 3.88
N GLN A 261 -11.78 14.77 4.74
CA GLN A 261 -12.38 13.54 5.24
C GLN A 261 -13.03 12.75 4.11
N LEU A 262 -13.83 13.41 3.26
CA LEU A 262 -14.47 12.77 2.10
C LEU A 262 -13.44 12.23 1.11
N LEU A 263 -12.42 13.02 0.76
CA LEU A 263 -11.33 12.57 -0.12
C LEU A 263 -10.64 11.32 0.45
N ARG A 264 -10.29 11.36 1.74
CA ARG A 264 -9.64 10.25 2.43
C ARG A 264 -10.51 8.99 2.39
N SER A 265 -11.78 9.07 2.79
CA SER A 265 -12.67 7.91 2.81
C SER A 265 -12.89 7.35 1.41
N THR A 266 -13.12 8.19 0.41
CA THR A 266 -13.36 7.76 -0.97
C THR A 266 -12.14 7.06 -1.57
N LEU A 267 -10.92 7.56 -1.34
CA LEU A 267 -9.71 6.91 -1.86
C LEU A 267 -9.41 5.57 -1.18
N ILE A 268 -9.64 5.47 0.13
CA ILE A 268 -9.51 4.21 0.88
C ILE A 268 -10.53 3.19 0.40
N GLU A 269 -11.80 3.59 0.27
CA GLU A 269 -12.87 2.71 -0.19
C GLU A 269 -12.65 2.25 -1.63
N ALA A 270 -12.26 3.15 -2.54
CA ALA A 270 -11.96 2.80 -3.93
C ALA A 270 -10.82 1.79 -4.03
N ARG A 271 -9.76 1.99 -3.24
CA ARG A 271 -8.65 1.03 -3.11
C ARG A 271 -9.15 -0.32 -2.63
N ASP A 272 -9.91 -0.35 -1.53
CA ASP A 272 -10.37 -1.60 -0.93
C ASP A 272 -11.30 -2.37 -1.85
N GLN A 273 -12.20 -1.66 -2.55
CA GLN A 273 -13.09 -2.26 -3.54
C GLN A 273 -12.32 -2.80 -4.76
N PHE A 274 -11.22 -2.18 -5.16
CA PHE A 274 -10.45 -2.63 -6.31
C PHE A 274 -9.47 -3.76 -5.98
N PHE A 275 -8.57 -3.56 -5.02
CA PHE A 275 -7.46 -4.49 -4.75
C PHE A 275 -7.84 -5.69 -3.88
N ASN A 276 -8.92 -5.62 -3.09
CA ASN A 276 -9.38 -6.77 -2.28
C ASN A 276 -10.42 -7.65 -3.01
N ASN A 277 -10.75 -7.35 -4.26
CA ASN A 277 -11.66 -8.12 -5.09
C ASN A 277 -10.95 -8.61 -6.36
N PRO A 278 -11.53 -9.59 -7.10
CA PRO A 278 -10.98 -10.00 -8.39
C PRO A 278 -10.84 -8.82 -9.35
N VAL A 279 -9.60 -8.58 -9.80
CA VAL A 279 -9.26 -7.45 -10.68
C VAL A 279 -9.78 -7.71 -12.10
N SER A 280 -10.40 -6.69 -12.68
CA SER A 280 -10.98 -6.71 -14.03
C SER A 280 -10.91 -5.32 -14.67
N GLN A 281 -11.08 -5.24 -15.99
CA GLN A 281 -11.16 -3.98 -16.74
C GLN A 281 -12.32 -3.11 -16.28
N THR A 282 -13.46 -3.71 -15.93
CA THR A 282 -14.61 -2.97 -15.40
C THR A 282 -14.32 -2.38 -14.02
N SER A 283 -13.80 -3.20 -13.09
CA SER A 283 -13.42 -2.71 -11.75
C SER A 283 -12.31 -1.67 -11.82
N PHE A 284 -11.37 -1.81 -12.76
CA PHE A 284 -10.31 -0.82 -12.99
C PHE A 284 -10.84 0.52 -13.50
N LYS A 285 -11.75 0.52 -14.47
CA LYS A 285 -12.39 1.76 -14.95
C LYS A 285 -13.13 2.47 -13.83
N GLN A 286 -13.85 1.73 -12.99
CA GLN A 286 -14.53 2.27 -11.82
C GLN A 286 -13.53 2.87 -10.83
N PHE A 287 -12.49 2.13 -10.45
CA PHE A 287 -11.42 2.59 -9.57
C PHE A 287 -10.76 3.88 -10.07
N LYS A 288 -10.34 3.89 -11.34
CA LYS A 288 -9.73 5.04 -12.03
C LYS A 288 -10.65 6.25 -11.98
N GLN A 289 -11.92 6.08 -12.37
CA GLN A 289 -12.90 7.16 -12.37
C GLN A 289 -13.14 7.72 -10.97
N THR A 290 -13.39 6.86 -9.98
CA THR A 290 -13.62 7.26 -8.58
C THR A 290 -12.44 8.04 -8.01
N CYS A 291 -11.20 7.61 -8.28
CA CYS A 291 -10.01 8.32 -7.85
C CYS A 291 -9.90 9.71 -8.49
N LEU A 292 -10.08 9.79 -9.82
CA LEU A 292 -9.99 11.05 -10.56
C LEU A 292 -11.05 12.05 -10.10
N ASP A 293 -12.31 11.62 -9.98
CA ASP A 293 -13.41 12.46 -9.53
C ASP A 293 -13.19 12.96 -8.10
N ALA A 294 -12.74 12.09 -7.18
CA ALA A 294 -12.45 12.48 -5.81
C ALA A 294 -11.35 13.54 -5.74
N ILE A 295 -10.28 13.36 -6.52
CA ILE A 295 -9.16 14.29 -6.60
C ILE A 295 -9.59 15.63 -7.20
N GLU A 296 -10.32 15.62 -8.32
CA GLU A 296 -10.77 16.84 -9.02
C GLU A 296 -11.70 17.68 -8.14
N ASN A 297 -12.73 17.06 -7.56
CA ASN A 297 -13.66 17.72 -6.65
C ASN A 297 -12.95 18.34 -5.42
N SER A 298 -11.94 17.66 -4.88
CA SER A 298 -11.20 18.14 -3.72
C SER A 298 -10.20 19.24 -4.06
N LYS A 299 -9.57 19.20 -5.25
CA LYS A 299 -8.60 20.20 -5.71
C LYS A 299 -9.23 21.59 -5.78
N ASP A 300 -10.44 21.70 -6.32
CA ASP A 300 -11.14 22.97 -6.47
C ASP A 300 -11.45 23.61 -5.12
N GLU A 301 -11.89 22.82 -4.16
CA GLU A 301 -12.24 23.32 -2.84
C GLU A 301 -11.00 23.62 -1.99
N PHE A 302 -9.94 22.82 -2.09
CA PHE A 302 -8.65 23.13 -1.48
C PHE A 302 -8.05 24.42 -2.05
N ALA A 303 -8.31 24.74 -3.32
CA ALA A 303 -7.92 26.01 -3.92
C ALA A 303 -8.74 27.19 -3.36
N LYS A 304 -10.06 27.01 -3.16
CA LYS A 304 -10.97 28.03 -2.59
C LYS A 304 -10.71 28.32 -1.11
N PHE A 305 -10.24 27.33 -0.35
CA PHE A 305 -9.98 27.46 1.08
C PHE A 305 -8.93 28.53 1.43
N ARG A 306 -8.09 28.90 0.47
CA ARG A 306 -7.37 30.16 0.58
C ARG A 306 -8.36 31.30 0.42
N GLY A 307 -8.72 31.94 1.54
CA GLY A 307 -9.39 33.22 1.54
C GLY A 307 -8.64 34.20 0.65
N TRP A 308 -9.08 34.34 -0.59
CA TRP A 308 -8.53 35.26 -1.59
C TRP A 308 -8.47 36.69 -1.02
N ALA A 309 -9.40 37.02 -0.13
CA ALA A 309 -9.47 38.28 0.62
C ALA A 309 -8.37 38.43 1.71
N LYS A 310 -7.99 37.36 2.42
CA LYS A 310 -6.92 37.41 3.45
C LYS A 310 -5.55 37.50 2.78
N TRP A 311 -5.34 36.71 1.71
CA TRP A 311 -4.18 36.80 0.83
C TRP A 311 -4.04 38.17 0.17
N TYR A 312 -5.14 38.76 -0.31
CA TYR A 312 -5.11 40.09 -0.91
C TYR A 312 -4.80 41.17 0.13
N ASN A 313 -5.33 41.08 1.35
CA ASN A 313 -5.17 42.11 2.36
C ASN A 313 -3.78 42.12 3.02
N GLU A 314 -3.11 40.97 3.11
CA GLU A 314 -1.75 40.81 3.67
C GLU A 314 -0.62 41.10 2.67
N LEU A 315 -0.93 41.38 1.40
CA LEU A 315 0.07 41.83 0.42
C LEU A 315 0.61 43.22 0.78
N ASN A 316 1.94 43.34 0.79
CA ASN A 316 2.67 44.60 0.89
C ASN A 316 2.12 45.61 -0.16
N PRO A 317 1.84 46.89 0.19
CA PRO A 317 1.22 47.88 -0.70
C PRO A 317 1.82 47.96 -2.11
N VAL A 318 3.12 47.68 -2.25
CA VAL A 318 3.84 47.68 -3.54
C VAL A 318 3.39 46.54 -4.47
N LEU A 319 3.08 45.35 -3.95
CA LEU A 319 2.59 44.20 -4.74
C LEU A 319 1.12 44.37 -5.15
N LYS A 320 0.31 45.03 -4.31
CA LYS A 320 -1.06 45.44 -4.67
C LYS A 320 -1.04 46.40 -5.87
N ALA A 321 -0.14 47.38 -5.87
CA ALA A 321 0.04 48.29 -6.99
C ALA A 321 0.49 47.56 -8.27
N LEU A 322 1.39 46.57 -8.15
CA LEU A 322 1.90 45.78 -9.28
C LEU A 322 0.82 44.87 -9.91
N LEU A 323 -0.07 44.28 -9.10
CA LEU A 323 -1.23 43.51 -9.57
C LEU A 323 -2.32 44.40 -10.22
N LEU A 324 -2.50 45.62 -9.72
CA LEU A 324 -3.35 46.64 -10.36
C LEU A 324 -2.75 47.09 -11.71
N CYS A 325 -1.43 47.25 -11.79
CA CYS A 325 -0.73 47.50 -13.04
C CYS A 325 -0.82 46.32 -14.03
N LEU A 326 -0.76 45.07 -13.56
CA LEU A 326 -0.96 43.88 -14.40
C LEU A 326 -2.39 43.74 -14.91
N LYS A 327 -3.41 44.14 -14.15
CA LYS A 327 -4.80 44.25 -14.65
C LYS A 327 -4.96 45.37 -15.66
N GLY A 328 -4.25 46.49 -15.49
CA GLY A 328 -4.14 47.55 -16.50
C GLY A 328 -3.43 47.07 -17.77
N MET A 329 -2.36 46.28 -17.62
CA MET A 329 -1.62 45.70 -18.75
C MET A 329 -2.37 44.57 -19.44
N ALA A 330 -3.18 43.76 -18.76
CA ALA A 330 -4.05 42.76 -19.40
C ALA A 330 -5.13 43.41 -20.29
N GLY A 331 -5.59 44.63 -19.95
CA GLY A 331 -6.41 45.46 -20.84
C GLY A 331 -5.64 46.02 -22.05
N ILE A 332 -4.32 46.18 -21.94
CA ILE A 332 -3.43 46.72 -22.99
C ILE A 332 -2.84 45.59 -23.87
N ILE A 333 -2.67 44.38 -23.34
CA ILE A 333 -2.12 43.20 -24.04
C ILE A 333 -3.15 42.55 -24.98
N ALA A 334 -4.43 42.90 -24.87
CA ALA A 334 -5.38 42.69 -25.96
C ALA A 334 -5.11 43.58 -27.19
N GLY A 335 -4.20 44.55 -27.08
CA GLY A 335 -3.93 45.57 -28.10
C GLY A 335 -2.66 45.39 -28.93
N LEU A 336 -1.52 44.94 -28.38
CA LEU A 336 -0.25 45.03 -29.12
C LEU A 336 0.74 43.89 -28.81
N THR A 337 1.05 43.15 -29.86
CA THR A 337 2.19 42.23 -30.00
C THR A 337 3.54 42.97 -30.00
N VAL A 338 4.63 42.21 -29.72
CA VAL A 338 6.05 42.40 -30.12
C VAL A 338 7.10 42.62 -28.99
N ILE A 339 7.67 41.48 -28.57
CA ILE A 339 9.10 41.17 -28.33
C ILE A 339 9.81 41.52 -26.99
N PRO A 340 10.77 40.66 -26.54
CA PRO A 340 11.18 40.43 -25.17
C PRO A 340 12.52 41.08 -24.81
N ALA A 341 12.57 41.76 -23.65
CA ALA A 341 13.80 42.34 -23.10
C ALA A 341 13.91 42.18 -21.57
N VAL A 342 13.06 41.37 -20.94
CA VAL A 342 13.03 41.19 -19.47
C VAL A 342 13.33 39.72 -19.06
N CYS A 343 13.91 38.92 -19.96
CA CYS A 343 14.16 37.50 -19.70
C CYS A 343 15.55 37.17 -19.14
N THR A 344 16.42 38.13 -18.87
CA THR A 344 17.78 37.81 -18.37
C THR A 344 18.00 37.98 -16.88
N GLU A 345 17.03 38.51 -16.12
CA GLU A 345 17.11 38.58 -14.65
C GLU A 345 16.14 37.61 -13.93
N ILE A 346 15.34 36.86 -14.69
CA ILE A 346 14.40 35.84 -14.17
C ILE A 346 15.06 34.45 -14.01
N TYR A 347 16.25 34.23 -14.57
CA TYR A 347 16.97 32.94 -14.48
C TYR A 347 17.89 32.82 -13.26
N SER A 348 17.53 33.39 -12.11
CA SER A 348 18.03 32.84 -10.84
C SER A 348 17.10 31.71 -10.42
N THR A 349 17.65 30.50 -10.34
CA THR A 349 16.90 29.25 -10.13
C THR A 349 16.20 29.16 -8.77
N ARG A 350 16.37 30.17 -7.88
CA ARG A 350 15.68 30.32 -6.59
C ARG A 350 15.56 31.80 -6.15
N GLY A 351 14.86 32.64 -6.91
CA GLY A 351 14.53 34.00 -6.46
C GLY A 351 13.61 34.02 -5.22
N TYR A 352 13.73 35.06 -4.39
CA TYR A 352 12.96 35.31 -3.15
C TYR A 352 11.44 35.16 -3.32
N ILE A 353 10.92 35.51 -4.52
CA ILE A 353 9.50 35.38 -4.86
C ILE A 353 9.06 33.92 -5.00
N GLY A 354 9.92 33.04 -5.54
CA GLY A 354 9.66 31.61 -5.64
C GLY A 354 9.75 30.88 -4.30
N THR A 355 10.53 31.42 -3.35
CA THR A 355 10.75 30.82 -2.02
C THR A 355 9.70 31.22 -0.99
N PHE A 356 9.13 32.44 -1.10
CA PHE A 356 8.18 32.97 -0.10
C PHE A 356 6.74 33.07 -0.59
N PHE A 357 6.48 33.10 -1.91
CA PHE A 357 5.16 33.46 -2.44
C PHE A 357 4.55 32.44 -3.42
N ASN A 358 5.23 31.33 -3.73
CA ASN A 358 4.67 30.20 -4.49
C ASN A 358 4.08 29.10 -3.59
N ASN A 359 3.57 29.48 -2.41
CA ASN A 359 3.28 28.53 -1.34
C ASN A 359 1.95 27.81 -1.60
N LYS A 360 1.80 26.93 -2.58
CA LYS A 360 0.71 25.94 -2.51
C LYS A 360 0.71 25.30 -1.10
N THR A 361 -0.45 25.11 -0.45
CA THR A 361 -0.45 24.48 0.88
C THR A 361 0.24 23.13 0.78
N GLU A 362 0.94 22.71 1.85
CA GLU A 362 1.65 21.43 1.81
C GLU A 362 0.70 20.27 1.45
N SER A 363 -0.54 20.29 1.95
CA SER A 363 -1.59 19.33 1.57
C SER A 363 -1.96 19.39 0.09
N TYR A 364 -2.09 20.59 -0.52
CA TYR A 364 -2.34 20.71 -1.96
C TYR A 364 -1.13 20.27 -2.80
N ARG A 365 0.10 20.52 -2.33
CA ARG A 365 1.32 20.02 -2.98
C ARG A 365 1.36 18.49 -2.91
N THR A 366 1.10 17.89 -1.75
CA THR A 366 1.06 16.43 -1.59
C THR A 366 -0.06 15.81 -2.43
N LEU A 367 -1.24 16.43 -2.51
CA LEU A 367 -2.33 16.00 -3.40
C LEU A 367 -1.93 16.05 -4.88
N ASN A 368 -1.20 17.08 -5.31
CA ASN A 368 -0.69 17.13 -6.69
C ASN A 368 0.36 16.05 -6.95
N VAL A 369 1.30 15.83 -6.02
CA VAL A 369 2.28 14.74 -6.14
C VAL A 369 1.58 13.38 -6.22
N PHE A 370 0.54 13.16 -5.42
CA PHE A 370 -0.29 11.97 -5.49
C PHE A 370 -0.95 11.83 -6.86
N ALA A 371 -1.64 12.88 -7.33
CA ALA A 371 -2.32 12.88 -8.62
C ALA A 371 -1.35 12.72 -9.82
N GLU A 372 -0.20 13.37 -9.79
CA GLU A 372 0.85 13.24 -10.81
C GLU A 372 1.42 11.82 -10.82
N SER A 373 1.73 11.24 -9.65
CA SER A 373 2.24 9.86 -9.57
C SER A 373 1.20 8.81 -10.01
N LEU A 374 -0.09 9.13 -9.86
CA LEU A 374 -1.19 8.29 -10.29
C LEU A 374 -1.39 8.33 -11.81
N CYS A 375 -1.34 9.53 -12.40
CA CYS A 375 -1.81 9.78 -13.78
C CYS A 375 -0.72 10.13 -14.81
N ALA A 376 0.52 10.41 -14.39
CA ALA A 376 1.61 10.71 -15.33
C ALA A 376 1.91 9.49 -16.21
N ALA A 377 2.54 9.73 -17.36
CA ALA A 377 3.02 8.65 -18.23
C ALA A 377 3.96 7.72 -17.45
N GLY A 378 3.63 6.42 -17.40
CA GLY A 378 4.31 5.42 -16.58
C GLY A 378 3.98 5.50 -15.09
N GLY A 379 2.90 6.18 -14.73
CA GLY A 379 2.33 6.22 -13.39
C GLY A 379 1.54 4.95 -13.06
N ILE A 380 0.94 4.92 -11.87
CA ILE A 380 0.26 3.74 -11.34
C ILE A 380 -0.89 3.28 -12.25
N LEU A 381 -1.68 4.21 -12.79
CA LEU A 381 -2.81 3.85 -13.66
C LEU A 381 -2.35 3.24 -14.98
N ASP A 382 -1.24 3.73 -15.56
CA ASP A 382 -0.68 3.16 -16.79
C ASP A 382 -0.18 1.74 -16.55
N GLY A 383 0.53 1.51 -15.43
CA GLY A 383 0.99 0.18 -15.04
C GLY A 383 -0.16 -0.81 -14.83
N LEU A 384 -1.26 -0.37 -14.20
CA LEU A 384 -2.46 -1.20 -14.07
C LEU A 384 -3.13 -1.46 -15.43
N GLU A 385 -3.26 -0.45 -16.28
CA GLU A 385 -3.88 -0.55 -17.60
C GLU A 385 -3.14 -1.54 -18.52
N GLU A 386 -1.81 -1.60 -18.42
CA GLU A 386 -0.95 -2.53 -19.16
C GLU A 386 -1.13 -3.99 -18.70
N ASN A 387 -1.25 -4.24 -17.40
CA ASN A 387 -1.18 -5.59 -16.82
C ASN A 387 -2.54 -6.30 -16.67
N ILE A 388 -3.64 -5.55 -16.52
CA ILE A 388 -4.98 -6.14 -16.30
C ILE A 388 -5.50 -7.00 -17.47
N PRO A 389 -5.27 -6.66 -18.77
CA PRO A 389 -5.73 -7.52 -19.86
C PRO A 389 -5.24 -8.96 -19.76
N SER A 390 -4.03 -9.18 -19.24
CA SER A 390 -3.46 -10.52 -19.04
C SER A 390 -4.15 -11.34 -17.95
N MET A 391 -4.91 -10.69 -17.06
CA MET A 391 -5.72 -11.36 -16.02
C MET A 391 -7.07 -11.87 -16.54
N GLU A 392 -7.59 -11.30 -17.63
CA GLU A 392 -8.95 -11.59 -18.13
C GLU A 392 -9.01 -12.65 -19.24
N LYS A 393 -7.88 -13.07 -19.82
CA LYS A 393 -7.83 -14.05 -20.93
C LYS A 393 -8.35 -15.46 -20.56
N THR A 394 -8.83 -15.65 -19.34
CA THR A 394 -8.91 -16.95 -18.66
C THR A 394 -10.30 -17.22 -18.06
N ILE A 395 -11.28 -16.32 -18.25
CA ILE A 395 -12.70 -16.52 -17.92
C ILE A 395 -13.46 -16.75 -19.24
#